data_AF-A0A7W0UE45-F1
#
_entry.id   AF-A0A7W0UE45-F1
#
_cell.length_a   1.000
_cell.length_b   1.000
_cell.length_c   1.000
_cell.angle_alpha   90.00
_cell.angle_beta   90.00
_cell.angle_gamma   90.00
#
_symmetry.space_group_name_H-M   'P 1'
#
loop_
_entity.id
_entity.type
_entity.pdbx_description
1 polymer ?
#
loop_
_entity_poly.entity_id
_entity_poly.type
_entity_poly.pdbx_seq_one_letter_code
_entity_poly.pdbx_strand_id
1 'polypeptide(L)'
;MRGDAAIEKGADKLETLAGRAAAKGGLAGKLADSLGEDATFVRQLKPSLIVARARGEAPKDREPGSAQRAPRRPQHGPRKPSYGQDQNPFVIAGAAFGLGALVARLIDWRSHAHPRR
;
A
#
# COMPACT_ATOMS: atom_id res chain seq x y z
N MET A 1 -14.71 11.66 -1.95
CA MET A 1 -15.66 10.53 -1.72
C MET A 1 -15.32 9.79 -0.43
N ARG A 2 -16.21 8.94 0.11
CA ARG A 2 -15.89 8.11 1.31
C ARG A 2 -14.67 7.20 1.08
N GLY A 3 -14.48 6.71 -0.15
CA GLY A 3 -13.32 5.90 -0.55
C GLY A 3 -12.00 6.68 -0.47
N ASP A 4 -11.94 7.88 -1.05
CA ASP A 4 -10.74 8.72 -1.01
C ASP A 4 -10.32 9.04 0.44
N ALA A 5 -11.28 9.33 1.33
CA ALA A 5 -10.99 9.62 2.73
C ALA A 5 -10.45 8.41 3.51
N ALA A 6 -10.85 7.19 3.12
CA ALA A 6 -10.30 5.97 3.70
C ALA A 6 -8.85 5.73 3.25
N ILE A 7 -8.57 6.02 1.97
CA ILE A 7 -7.23 5.97 1.39
C ILE A 7 -6.31 7.00 2.04
N GLU A 8 -6.76 8.24 2.23
CA GLU A 8 -5.98 9.30 2.88
C GLU A 8 -5.62 8.93 4.32
N LYS A 9 -6.61 8.46 5.11
CA LYS A 9 -6.37 7.98 6.48
C LYS A 9 -5.41 6.80 6.54
N GLY A 10 -5.42 5.93 5.52
CA GLY A 10 -4.47 4.82 5.40
C GLY A 10 -3.05 5.32 5.16
N ALA A 11 -2.89 6.25 4.22
CA ALA A 11 -1.61 6.88 3.92
C ALA A 11 -1.04 7.65 5.11
N ASP A 12 -1.85 8.41 5.84
CA ASP A 12 -1.42 9.15 7.04
C ASP A 12 -0.90 8.22 8.14
N LYS A 13 -1.52 7.05 8.30
CA LYS A 13 -1.04 6.02 9.23
C LYS A 13 0.30 5.45 8.80
N LEU A 14 0.50 5.17 7.52
CA LEU A 14 1.77 4.69 6.99
C LEU A 14 2.88 5.72 7.17
N GLU A 15 2.58 6.99 6.94
CA GLU A 15 3.50 8.10 7.16
C GLU A 15 3.87 8.27 8.64
N THR A 16 2.90 8.12 9.54
CA THR A 16 3.14 8.11 10.99
C THR A 16 4.03 6.94 11.41
N LEU A 17 3.78 5.75 10.86
CA LEU A 17 4.60 4.57 11.13
C LEU A 17 6.01 4.71 10.56
N ALA A 18 6.16 5.31 9.38
CA ALA A 18 7.46 5.65 8.80
C ALA A 18 8.26 6.57 9.72
N GLY A 19 7.63 7.64 10.23
CA GLY A 19 8.27 8.56 11.18
C GLY A 19 8.72 7.86 12.48
N ARG A 20 7.86 7.00 13.04
CA ARG A 20 8.20 6.20 14.24
C ARG A 20 9.32 5.20 13.97
N ALA A 21 9.31 4.55 12.80
CA ALA A 21 10.33 3.60 12.40
C ALA A 21 11.69 4.28 12.21
N ALA A 22 11.71 5.47 11.61
CA ALA A 22 12.92 6.29 11.48
C ALA A 22 13.48 6.69 12.85
N ALA A 23 12.62 7.17 13.76
CA ALA A 23 13.01 7.57 15.11
C ALA A 23 13.55 6.40 15.94
N LYS A 24 13.03 5.18 15.73
CA LYS A 24 13.48 3.98 16.44
C LYS A 24 14.82 3.43 15.92
N GLY A 25 15.18 3.72 14.67
CA GLY A 25 16.44 3.28 14.07
C GLY A 25 16.56 1.76 13.88
N GLY A 26 17.79 1.30 13.61
CA GLY A 26 18.08 -0.13 13.40
C GLY A 26 17.31 -0.76 12.24
N LEU A 27 16.85 -2.00 12.41
CA LEU A 27 16.07 -2.71 11.38
C LEU A 27 14.75 -2.02 11.06
N ALA A 28 14.10 -1.40 12.05
CA ALA A 28 12.88 -0.61 11.84
C ALA A 28 13.19 0.65 11.01
N GLY A 29 14.30 1.33 11.27
CA GLY A 29 14.75 2.48 10.48
C GLY A 29 14.91 2.18 8.99
N LYS A 30 15.32 0.96 8.62
CA LYS A 30 15.42 0.53 7.20
C LYS A 30 14.07 0.48 6.48
N LEU A 31 12.99 0.29 7.22
CA LEU A 31 11.62 0.24 6.70
C LEU A 31 10.99 1.62 6.59
N ALA A 32 11.52 2.64 7.29
CA ALA A 32 10.94 3.97 7.33
C ALA A 32 10.77 4.59 5.93
N ASP A 33 11.78 4.47 5.08
CA ASP A 33 11.69 4.96 3.70
C ASP A 33 10.65 4.19 2.88
N SER A 34 10.63 2.85 3.00
CA SER A 34 9.65 2.00 2.30
C SER A 34 8.21 2.32 2.70
N LEU A 35 7.95 2.51 4.00
CA LEU A 35 6.62 2.87 4.49
C LEU A 35 6.22 4.29 4.04
N GLY A 36 7.17 5.20 3.95
CA GLY A 36 6.94 6.54 3.40
C GLY A 36 6.59 6.50 1.91
N GLU A 37 7.28 5.66 1.14
CA GLU A 37 6.97 5.41 -0.28
C GLU A 37 5.59 4.76 -0.42
N ASP A 38 5.27 3.76 0.40
CA ASP A 38 3.96 3.11 0.42
C ASP A 38 2.83 4.09 0.75
N ALA A 39 3.05 5.02 1.70
CA ALA A 39 2.09 6.09 1.98
C ALA A 39 1.81 6.95 0.74
N THR A 40 2.85 7.29 -0.03
CA THR A 40 2.67 8.05 -1.28
C THR A 40 1.98 7.24 -2.36
N PHE A 41 2.26 5.94 -2.46
CA PHE A 41 1.61 5.03 -3.40
C PHE A 41 0.12 4.87 -3.09
N VAL A 42 -0.23 4.67 -1.81
CA VAL A 42 -1.63 4.52 -1.38
C VAL A 42 -2.46 5.74 -1.76
N ARG A 43 -1.92 6.97 -1.64
CA ARG A 43 -2.62 8.19 -2.08
C ARG A 43 -2.94 8.20 -3.58
N GLN A 44 -2.10 7.59 -4.41
CA GLN A 44 -2.36 7.46 -5.85
C GLN A 44 -3.51 6.50 -6.17
N LEU A 45 -3.93 5.67 -5.22
CA LEU A 45 -5.06 4.73 -5.37
C LEU A 45 -6.41 5.34 -4.99
N LYS A 46 -6.49 6.67 -4.80
CA LYS A 46 -7.79 7.33 -4.58
C LYS A 46 -8.76 7.01 -5.72
N PRO A 47 -9.97 6.50 -5.42
CA PRO A 47 -10.98 6.22 -6.42
C PRO A 47 -11.25 7.39 -7.36
N SER A 48 -11.26 8.63 -6.85
CA SER A 48 -11.45 9.83 -7.68
C SER A 48 -10.37 10.01 -8.75
N LEU A 49 -9.10 9.71 -8.46
CA LEU A 49 -8.00 9.81 -9.42
C LEU A 49 -8.06 8.72 -10.48
N ILE A 50 -8.48 7.51 -10.08
CA ILE A 50 -8.68 6.39 -11.01
C ILE A 50 -9.81 6.74 -11.99
N VAL A 51 -10.91 7.29 -11.48
CA VAL A 51 -12.04 7.75 -12.31
C VAL A 51 -11.60 8.86 -13.26
N ALA A 52 -10.85 9.86 -12.79
CA ALA A 52 -10.31 10.92 -13.65
C ALA A 52 -9.44 10.36 -14.79
N ARG A 53 -8.55 9.41 -14.47
CA ARG A 53 -7.72 8.72 -15.47
C ARG A 53 -8.57 7.95 -16.47
N ALA A 54 -9.60 7.24 -16.01
CA ALA A 54 -10.53 6.51 -16.87
C ALA A 54 -11.32 7.44 -17.81
N ARG A 55 -11.52 8.70 -17.41
CA ARG A 55 -12.15 9.75 -18.23
C ARG A 55 -11.17 10.47 -19.16
N GLY A 56 -9.88 10.14 -19.13
CA GLY A 56 -8.84 10.82 -19.90
C GLY A 56 -8.43 12.18 -19.33
N GLU A 57 -8.87 12.51 -18.11
CA GLU A 57 -8.43 13.73 -17.41
C GLU A 57 -7.08 13.48 -16.73
N ALA A 58 -6.21 14.49 -16.70
CA ALA A 58 -4.96 14.43 -15.94
C ALA A 58 -5.25 14.55 -14.43
N PRO A 59 -5.11 13.47 -13.63
CA PRO A 59 -5.50 13.51 -12.23
C PRO A 59 -4.55 14.39 -11.44
N LYS A 60 -5.07 15.41 -10.77
CA LYS A 60 -4.30 16.31 -9.90
C LYS A 60 -4.60 15.98 -8.44
N ASP A 61 -3.72 15.20 -7.81
CA ASP A 61 -3.85 14.88 -6.38
C ASP A 61 -3.09 15.86 -5.48
N ARG A 62 -2.31 16.77 -6.07
CA ARG A 62 -1.48 17.75 -5.37
C ARG A 62 -1.58 19.12 -6.03
N GLU A 63 -1.47 20.15 -5.21
CA GLU A 63 -1.25 21.51 -5.69
C GLU A 63 0.12 21.60 -6.38
N PRO A 64 0.19 22.28 -7.56
CA PRO A 64 1.45 22.52 -8.24
C PRO A 64 2.38 23.33 -7.32
N GLY A 65 3.55 22.75 -6.99
CA GLY A 65 4.54 23.36 -6.09
C GLY A 65 4.76 22.62 -4.75
N SER A 66 3.92 21.63 -4.43
CA SER A 66 4.17 20.77 -3.25
C SER A 66 5.44 19.93 -3.46
N ALA A 67 6.37 20.02 -2.49
CA ALA A 67 7.66 19.34 -2.57
C ALA A 67 7.47 17.82 -2.73
N GLN A 68 7.77 17.30 -3.91
CA GLN A 68 7.78 15.87 -4.14
C GLN A 68 8.96 15.29 -3.37
N ARG A 69 8.70 14.39 -2.42
CA ARG A 69 9.75 13.63 -1.75
C ARG A 69 10.54 12.90 -2.85
N ALA A 70 11.74 13.38 -3.12
CA ALA A 70 12.61 12.79 -4.13
C ALA A 70 12.90 11.33 -3.73
N PRO A 71 12.83 10.38 -4.67
CA PRO A 71 13.22 9.00 -4.41
C PRO A 71 14.67 8.99 -3.93
N ARG A 72 14.90 8.44 -2.73
CA ARG A 72 16.22 8.43 -2.09
C ARG A 72 17.06 7.21 -2.46
N ARG A 73 16.51 6.32 -3.28
CA ARG A 73 17.13 5.06 -3.70
C ARG A 73 17.42 5.07 -5.21
N PRO A 74 18.44 4.32 -5.66
CA PRO A 74 18.65 4.09 -7.08
C PRO A 74 17.37 3.52 -7.70
N GLN A 75 16.77 4.26 -8.64
CA GLN A 75 15.56 3.82 -9.36
C GLN A 75 15.86 2.61 -10.26
N HIS A 76 17.14 2.41 -10.59
CA HIS A 76 17.65 1.27 -11.33
C HIS A 76 18.73 0.61 -10.49
N GLY A 77 18.35 -0.45 -9.77
CA GLY A 77 19.31 -1.40 -9.22
C GLY A 77 19.87 -2.32 -10.31
N PRO A 78 20.90 -3.13 -10.01
CA PRO A 78 21.30 -4.21 -10.90
C PRO A 78 20.08 -5.06 -11.26
N ARG A 79 19.96 -5.41 -12.54
CA ARG A 79 18.87 -6.23 -13.09
C ARG A 79 18.75 -7.48 -12.21
N LYS A 80 17.66 -7.59 -11.44
CA LYS A 80 17.46 -8.77 -10.58
C LYS A 80 17.46 -10.01 -11.48
N PRO A 81 18.13 -11.11 -11.10
CA PRO A 81 17.96 -12.37 -11.81
C PRO A 81 16.46 -12.68 -11.87
N SER A 82 16.01 -13.17 -13.03
CA SER A 82 14.60 -13.46 -13.27
C SER A 82 14.08 -14.37 -12.16
N TYR A 83 13.27 -13.80 -11.26
CA TYR A 83 12.65 -14.55 -10.16
C TYR A 83 11.50 -15.34 -10.77
N GLY A 84 11.83 -16.50 -11.34
CA GLY A 84 10.86 -17.31 -12.08
C GLY A 84 11.35 -18.70 -12.47
N GLN A 85 12.61 -19.06 -12.21
CA GLN A 85 13.10 -20.39 -12.56
C GLN A 85 12.93 -21.44 -11.44
N ASP A 86 12.75 -21.01 -10.17
CA ASP A 86 12.77 -21.93 -9.01
C ASP A 86 11.60 -21.76 -8.01
N GLN A 87 10.51 -21.06 -8.37
CA GLN A 87 9.36 -20.93 -7.47
C GLN A 87 8.34 -22.04 -7.71
N ASN A 88 8.20 -22.94 -6.73
CA ASN A 88 7.24 -24.03 -6.80
C ASN A 88 5.80 -23.48 -6.86
N PRO A 89 5.04 -23.72 -7.94
CA PRO A 89 3.70 -23.17 -8.14
C PRO A 89 2.71 -23.57 -7.05
N PHE A 90 2.92 -24.73 -6.41
CA PHE A 90 2.08 -25.18 -5.30
C PHE A 90 2.28 -24.36 -4.03
N VAL A 91 3.49 -23.83 -3.79
CA VAL A 91 3.75 -22.93 -2.65
C VAL A 91 3.04 -21.60 -2.86
N ILE A 92 3.06 -21.07 -4.08
CA ILE A 92 2.33 -19.85 -4.43
C ILE A 92 0.82 -20.07 -4.27
N ALA A 93 0.29 -21.18 -4.80
CA ALA A 93 -1.12 -21.52 -4.67
C ALA A 93 -1.54 -21.70 -3.21
N GLY A 94 -0.74 -22.42 -2.42
CA GLY A 94 -0.97 -22.62 -0.99
C GLY A 94 -0.95 -21.32 -0.18
N ALA A 95 0.02 -20.43 -0.46
CA ALA A 95 0.11 -19.13 0.19
C ALA A 95 -1.09 -18.23 -0.16
N ALA A 96 -1.48 -18.18 -1.44
CA ALA A 96 -2.65 -17.42 -1.88
C ALA A 96 -3.95 -17.94 -1.24
N PHE A 97 -4.11 -19.26 -1.19
CA PHE A 97 -5.26 -19.90 -0.54
C PHE A 97 -5.30 -19.58 0.96
N GLY A 98 -4.18 -19.73 1.67
CA GLY A 98 -4.09 -19.43 3.10
C GLY A 98 -4.41 -17.96 3.42
N LEU A 99 -3.90 -17.03 2.61
CA LEU A 99 -4.21 -15.61 2.75
C LEU A 99 -5.71 -15.34 2.52
N GLY A 100 -6.29 -15.94 1.47
CA GLY A 100 -7.71 -15.83 1.16
C GLY A 100 -8.60 -16.37 2.28
N ALA A 101 -8.26 -17.51 2.87
CA ALA A 101 -8.98 -18.10 3.99
C ALA A 101 -8.95 -17.21 5.25
N LEU A 102 -7.81 -16.60 5.57
CA LEU A 102 -7.69 -15.67 6.69
C LEU A 102 -8.52 -14.39 6.48
N VAL A 103 -8.51 -13.84 5.26
CA VAL A 103 -9.35 -12.68 4.90
C VAL A 103 -10.84 -13.05 5.01
N ALA A 104 -11.23 -14.20 4.47
CA ALA A 104 -12.60 -14.69 4.57
C ALA A 104 -13.03 -14.86 6.04
N ARG A 105 -12.16 -15.45 6.88
CA ARG A 105 -12.44 -15.64 8.30
C ARG A 105 -12.54 -14.32 9.07
N LEU A 106 -11.73 -13.32 8.71
CA LEU A 106 -11.80 -11.99 9.30
C LEU A 106 -13.10 -11.26 8.95
N ILE A 107 -13.58 -11.40 7.71
CA ILE A 107 -14.87 -10.84 7.26
C ILE A 107 -16.03 -11.56 7.97
N ASP A 108 -16.01 -12.89 8.00
CA ASP A 108 -17.01 -13.72 8.66
C ASP A 108 -17.13 -13.38 10.15
N TRP A 109 -16.01 -13.22 10.85
CA TRP A 109 -16.00 -12.77 12.25
C TRP A 109 -16.60 -11.36 12.41
N ARG A 110 -16.30 -10.41 11.52
CA ARG A 110 -16.94 -9.09 11.56
C ARG A 110 -18.45 -9.13 11.31
N SER A 111 -18.93 -10.08 10.51
CA SER A 111 -20.37 -10.25 10.23
C SER A 111 -21.16 -10.76 11.44
N HIS A 112 -20.51 -11.43 12.41
CA HIS A 112 -21.16 -11.99 13.59
C HIS A 112 -21.49 -10.96 14.69
N ALA A 113 -21.16 -9.67 14.51
CA ALA A 113 -21.41 -8.61 15.50
C ALA A 113 -22.80 -7.94 15.39
N HIS A 114 -23.72 -8.45 14.56
CA HIS A 114 -25.09 -7.94 14.48
C HIS A 114 -26.11 -8.96 15.02
N PRO A 115 -26.49 -8.89 16.31
CA PRO A 115 -27.76 -9.48 16.74
C PRO A 115 -28.89 -8.70 16.07
N ARG A 116 -29.51 -9.27 15.03
CA ARG A 116 -30.78 -8.76 14.52
C ARG A 116 -31.85 -9.06 15.57
N ARG A 117 -32.40 -8.01 16.19
CA ARG A 117 -33.78 -8.03 16.66
C ARG A 117 -34.65 -7.50 15.53
#